data_AF-A0A9E3LAB2-F1
#
_entry.id   AF-A0A9E3LAB2-F1
#
_cell.length_a   1.000
_cell.length_b   1.000
_cell.length_c   1.000
_cell.angle_alpha   90.00
_cell.angle_beta   90.00
_cell.angle_gamma   90.00
#
_symmetry.space_group_name_H-M   'P 1'
#
loop_
_entity.id
_entity.type
_entity.pdbx_description
1 polymer ?
#
loop_
_entity_poly.entity_id
_entity_poly.type
_entity_poly.pdbx_seq_one_letter_code
_entity_poly.pdbx_strand_id
1 'polypeptide(L)'
;MQQLIEIVYRCNPNAGAVGQITWAPGSPAEVTESWQQWVRLRFQPVLLPHLIAGFQSAQAQALRELCGTAAALDAQLSPAERARSLNAGSVLLFQKPPLSDRIQERFAAEVRAGRVPGHFATFFVLRAAGFSVPLRTALLAYLMQELFSGGCPAASVDRAMNLAVPAVNAALGDNLIRAQGGAPRYG
;
A
#
# COMPACT_ATOMS: atom_id res chain seq x y z
N MET A 1 1.99 15.16 -10.51
CA MET A 1 1.54 13.81 -10.93
C MET A 1 2.70 12.95 -11.45
N GLN A 2 3.55 13.47 -12.35
CA GLN A 2 4.73 12.78 -12.90
C GLN A 2 5.58 12.03 -11.84
N GLN A 3 5.93 12.71 -10.75
CA GLN A 3 6.73 12.11 -9.67
C GLN A 3 6.08 10.88 -9.03
N LEU A 4 4.74 10.85 -8.89
CA LEU A 4 4.05 9.70 -8.33
C LEU A 4 4.10 8.51 -9.28
N ILE A 5 3.98 8.76 -10.59
CA ILE A 5 4.11 7.74 -11.63
C ILE A 5 5.52 7.11 -11.58
N GLU A 6 6.57 7.93 -11.46
CA GLU A 6 7.94 7.43 -11.31
C GLU A 6 8.10 6.53 -10.07
N ILE A 7 7.51 6.91 -8.93
CA ILE A 7 7.53 6.08 -7.72
C ILE A 7 6.75 4.78 -7.93
N VAL A 8 5.61 4.82 -8.61
CA VAL A 8 4.83 3.63 -8.97
C VAL A 8 5.71 2.66 -9.75
N TYR A 9 6.34 3.09 -10.83
CA TYR A 9 7.21 2.22 -11.64
C TYR A 9 8.47 1.76 -10.90
N ARG A 10 9.01 2.57 -9.98
CA ARG A 10 10.14 2.17 -9.14
C ARG A 10 9.75 1.06 -8.17
N CYS A 11 8.60 1.20 -7.51
CA CYS A 11 8.08 0.23 -6.55
C CYS A 11 7.44 -0.98 -7.23
N ASN A 12 6.94 -0.84 -8.46
CA ASN A 12 6.38 -1.91 -9.27
C ASN A 12 6.83 -1.76 -10.73
N PRO A 13 8.00 -2.31 -11.09
CA PRO A 13 8.53 -2.23 -12.46
C PRO A 13 7.58 -2.81 -13.52
N ASN A 14 6.68 -3.70 -13.10
CA ASN A 14 5.68 -4.34 -13.96
C ASN A 14 4.27 -3.76 -13.71
N ALA A 15 4.17 -2.45 -13.44
CA ALA A 15 2.89 -1.79 -13.16
C ALA A 15 1.81 -2.05 -14.22
N GLY A 16 2.19 -2.21 -15.49
CA GLY A 16 1.25 -2.54 -16.57
C GLY A 16 0.81 -4.01 -16.64
N ALA A 17 1.50 -4.92 -15.96
CA ALA A 17 1.14 -6.34 -15.91
C ALA A 17 0.29 -6.70 -14.68
N VAL A 18 0.19 -5.79 -13.71
CA VAL A 18 -0.63 -5.98 -12.52
C VAL A 18 -2.06 -5.55 -12.82
N GLY A 19 -2.95 -6.53 -12.94
CA GLY A 19 -4.40 -6.29 -12.98
C GLY A 19 -4.92 -5.71 -11.66
N GLN A 20 -6.25 -5.65 -11.51
CA GLN A 20 -6.91 -5.12 -10.31
C GLN A 20 -6.31 -5.69 -9.01
N ILE A 21 -6.07 -4.85 -8.01
CA ILE A 21 -5.38 -5.22 -6.76
C ILE A 21 -6.41 -5.40 -5.64
N THR A 22 -6.97 -4.31 -5.11
CA THR A 22 -8.10 -4.39 -4.18
C THR A 22 -9.30 -3.62 -4.70
N TRP A 23 -9.07 -2.46 -5.33
CA TRP A 23 -10.11 -1.73 -6.02
C TRP A 23 -10.41 -2.35 -7.40
N ALA A 24 -11.69 -2.55 -7.68
CA ALA A 24 -12.19 -3.12 -8.92
C ALA A 24 -13.52 -2.42 -9.26
N PRO A 25 -13.52 -1.37 -10.10
CA PRO A 25 -14.77 -0.73 -10.49
C PRO A 25 -15.60 -1.71 -11.33
N GLY A 26 -16.90 -1.81 -11.02
CA GLY A 26 -17.83 -2.66 -11.78
C GLY A 26 -18.06 -2.15 -13.21
N SER A 27 -17.99 -0.83 -13.41
CA SER A 27 -18.09 -0.19 -14.72
C SER A 27 -17.25 1.09 -14.82
N PRO A 28 -16.82 1.51 -16.03
CA PRO A 28 -16.13 2.79 -16.23
C PRO A 28 -16.97 4.02 -15.84
N ALA A 29 -18.30 3.93 -15.95
CA ALA A 29 -19.21 5.04 -15.64
C ALA A 29 -19.24 5.37 -14.14
N GLU A 30 -18.95 4.39 -13.28
CA GLU A 30 -19.06 4.50 -11.82
C GLU A 30 -17.72 4.75 -11.14
N VAL A 31 -16.65 4.98 -11.90
CA VAL A 31 -15.27 5.05 -11.38
C VAL A 31 -15.13 6.02 -10.21
N THR A 32 -15.71 7.22 -10.29
CA THR A 32 -15.55 8.23 -9.22
C THR A 32 -16.27 7.84 -7.94
N GLU A 33 -17.51 7.38 -8.04
CA GLU A 33 -18.32 6.97 -6.89
C GLU A 33 -17.78 5.69 -6.25
N SER A 34 -17.47 4.68 -7.08
CA SER A 34 -16.83 3.44 -6.65
C SER A 34 -15.50 3.72 -5.95
N TRP A 35 -14.67 4.62 -6.50
CA TRP A 35 -13.42 5.02 -5.86
C TRP A 35 -13.66 5.69 -4.51
N GLN A 36 -14.58 6.64 -4.43
CA GLN A 36 -14.88 7.33 -3.17
C GLN A 36 -15.41 6.37 -2.10
N GLN A 37 -16.23 5.39 -2.49
CA GLN A 37 -16.73 4.35 -1.60
C GLN A 37 -15.61 3.42 -1.16
N TRP A 38 -14.76 2.95 -2.09
CA TRP A 38 -13.60 2.12 -1.78
C TRP A 38 -12.61 2.85 -0.85
N VAL A 39 -12.37 4.15 -1.07
CA VAL A 39 -11.51 4.94 -0.19
C VAL A 39 -12.04 4.92 1.25
N ARG A 40 -13.36 5.12 1.43
CA ARG A 40 -13.99 5.17 2.76
C ARG A 40 -14.11 3.81 3.43
N LEU A 41 -14.45 2.76 2.67
CA LEU A 41 -14.76 1.44 3.23
C LEU A 41 -13.56 0.48 3.25
N ARG A 42 -12.55 0.72 2.42
CA ARG A 42 -11.39 -0.18 2.27
C ARG A 42 -10.08 0.53 2.50
N PHE A 43 -9.80 1.62 1.79
CA PHE A 43 -8.50 2.28 1.93
C PHE A 43 -8.30 2.81 3.35
N GLN A 44 -9.17 3.69 3.82
CA GLN A 44 -9.05 4.35 5.12
C GLN A 44 -8.99 3.38 6.30
N PRO A 45 -9.94 2.44 6.47
CA PRO A 45 -9.98 1.61 7.67
C PRO A 45 -9.01 0.41 7.63
N VAL A 46 -8.64 -0.09 6.44
CA VAL A 46 -7.89 -1.35 6.31
C VAL A 46 -6.51 -1.12 5.71
N LEU A 47 -6.43 -0.58 4.49
CA LEU A 47 -5.16 -0.51 3.77
C LEU A 47 -4.25 0.59 4.32
N LEU A 48 -4.77 1.77 4.63
CA LEU A 48 -3.97 2.91 5.10
C LEU A 48 -3.23 2.61 6.41
N PRO A 49 -3.86 2.04 7.46
CA PRO A 49 -3.15 1.59 8.65
C PRO A 49 -2.09 0.53 8.34
N HIS A 50 -2.42 -0.45 7.49
CA HIS A 50 -1.46 -1.48 7.07
C HIS A 50 -0.25 -0.88 6.35
N LEU A 51 -0.47 0.02 5.40
CA LEU A 51 0.59 0.66 4.62
C LEU A 51 1.52 1.47 5.53
N ILE A 52 0.97 2.22 6.49
CA ILE A 52 1.76 2.99 7.46
C ILE A 52 2.59 2.06 8.34
N ALA A 53 1.95 1.06 8.96
CA ALA A 53 2.63 0.13 9.88
C ALA A 53 3.67 -0.74 9.17
N GLY A 54 3.36 -1.22 7.97
CA GLY A 54 4.27 -1.99 7.13
C GLY A 54 5.48 -1.17 6.69
N PHE A 55 5.26 0.09 6.29
CA PHE A 55 6.35 1.00 5.93
C PHE A 55 7.28 1.29 7.12
N GLN A 56 6.71 1.58 8.30
CA GLN A 56 7.49 1.78 9.52
C GLN A 56 8.27 0.54 9.93
N SER A 57 7.65 -0.65 9.86
CA SER A 57 8.30 -1.93 10.15
C SER A 57 9.45 -2.20 9.18
N ALA A 58 9.28 -1.87 7.90
CA ALA A 58 10.33 -1.99 6.90
C ALA A 58 11.52 -1.07 7.21
N GLN A 59 11.27 0.20 7.55
CA GLN A 59 12.34 1.12 7.98
C GLN A 59 13.07 0.63 9.23
N ALA A 60 12.34 0.06 10.19
CA ALA A 60 12.90 -0.48 11.43
C ALA A 60 13.53 -1.88 11.28
N GLN A 61 13.50 -2.49 10.09
CA GLN A 61 13.93 -3.89 9.85
C GLN A 61 13.20 -4.92 10.74
N ALA A 62 11.98 -4.58 11.15
CA ALA A 62 11.15 -5.28 12.12
C ALA A 62 10.30 -6.37 11.44
N LEU A 63 10.91 -7.52 11.13
CA LEU A 63 10.27 -8.59 10.35
C LEU A 63 9.02 -9.17 11.02
N ARG A 64 9.04 -9.34 12.34
CA ARG A 64 7.92 -9.95 13.07
C ARG A 64 6.68 -9.06 12.98
N GLU A 65 6.87 -7.76 13.18
CA GLU A 65 5.87 -6.71 13.11
C GLU A 65 5.32 -6.62 11.68
N LEU A 66 6.20 -6.62 10.68
CA LEU A 66 5.80 -6.66 9.27
C LEU A 66 4.94 -7.89 8.97
N CYS A 67 5.35 -9.09 9.40
CA CYS A 67 4.57 -10.31 9.21
C CYS A 67 3.20 -10.23 9.92
N GLY A 68 3.16 -9.67 11.13
CA GLY A 68 1.92 -9.42 11.87
C GLY A 68 0.97 -8.50 11.11
N THR A 69 1.46 -7.39 10.55
CA THR A 69 0.64 -6.46 9.75
C THR A 69 0.13 -7.09 8.47
N ALA A 70 0.90 -7.98 7.84
CA ALA A 70 0.48 -8.71 6.63
C ALA A 70 -0.60 -9.75 6.91
N ALA A 71 -0.47 -10.52 8.00
CA ALA A 71 -1.51 -11.45 8.44
C ALA A 71 -2.80 -10.73 8.84
N ALA A 72 -2.69 -9.60 9.53
CA ALA A 72 -3.84 -8.77 9.90
C ALA A 72 -4.56 -8.19 8.67
N LEU A 73 -3.83 -7.83 7.61
CA LEU A 73 -4.43 -7.41 6.34
C LEU A 73 -5.21 -8.56 5.69
N ASP A 74 -4.62 -9.76 5.58
CA ASP A 74 -5.25 -10.93 4.94
C ASP A 74 -6.60 -11.28 5.59
N ALA A 75 -6.69 -11.19 6.92
CA ALA A 75 -7.92 -11.44 7.66
C ALA A 75 -9.03 -10.41 7.43
N GLN A 76 -8.70 -9.21 6.94
CA GLN A 76 -9.66 -8.11 6.74
C GLN A 76 -10.16 -7.97 5.29
N LEU A 77 -9.50 -8.64 4.34
CA LEU A 77 -9.88 -8.61 2.93
C LEU A 77 -10.99 -9.63 2.64
N SER A 78 -11.93 -9.26 1.79
CA SER A 78 -12.87 -10.25 1.23
C SER A 78 -12.12 -11.28 0.37
N PRO A 79 -12.69 -12.49 0.14
CA PRO A 79 -12.01 -13.51 -0.67
C PRO A 79 -11.58 -13.03 -2.06
N ALA A 80 -12.38 -12.19 -2.71
CA ALA A 80 -12.06 -11.63 -4.03
C ALA A 80 -10.91 -10.59 -3.97
N GLU A 81 -10.95 -9.68 -3.00
CA GLU A 81 -9.85 -8.71 -2.78
C GLU A 81 -8.55 -9.43 -2.39
N ARG A 82 -8.66 -10.44 -1.52
CA ARG A 82 -7.54 -11.27 -1.09
C ARG A 82 -6.88 -11.96 -2.29
N ALA A 83 -7.66 -12.64 -3.12
CA ALA A 83 -7.14 -13.34 -4.30
C ALA A 83 -6.42 -12.40 -5.27
N ARG A 84 -7.04 -11.25 -5.59
CA ARG A 84 -6.43 -10.23 -6.46
C ARG A 84 -5.15 -9.63 -5.87
N SER A 85 -5.17 -9.30 -4.58
CA SER A 85 -4.03 -8.72 -3.87
C SER A 85 -2.85 -9.68 -3.76
N LEU A 86 -3.11 -10.97 -3.52
CA LEU A 86 -2.07 -12.01 -3.52
C LEU A 86 -1.51 -12.26 -4.92
N ASN A 87 -2.37 -12.30 -5.94
CA ASN A 87 -1.94 -12.44 -7.33
C ASN A 87 -1.03 -11.27 -7.75
N ALA A 88 -1.45 -10.03 -7.47
CA ALA A 88 -0.64 -8.84 -7.70
C ALA A 88 0.68 -8.88 -6.90
N GLY A 89 0.64 -9.31 -5.64
CA GLY A 89 1.84 -9.42 -4.80
C GLY A 89 2.84 -10.46 -5.30
N SER A 90 2.38 -11.54 -5.94
CA SER A 90 3.25 -12.54 -6.55
C SER A 90 4.18 -11.94 -7.62
N VAL A 91 3.72 -10.92 -8.36
CA VAL A 91 4.53 -10.20 -9.35
C VAL A 91 5.73 -9.53 -8.69
N LEU A 92 5.54 -8.96 -7.48
CA LEU A 92 6.57 -8.28 -6.71
C LEU A 92 7.48 -9.24 -5.92
N LEU A 93 6.96 -10.40 -5.51
CA LEU A 93 7.71 -11.43 -4.77
C LEU A 93 8.99 -11.88 -5.49
N PHE A 94 8.94 -11.92 -6.82
CA PHE A 94 10.06 -12.35 -7.66
C PHE A 94 10.90 -11.18 -8.19
N GLN A 95 10.53 -9.94 -7.89
CA GLN A 95 11.35 -8.78 -8.28
C GLN A 95 12.58 -8.69 -7.39
N LYS A 96 13.70 -8.33 -8.01
CA LYS A 96 14.92 -8.01 -7.27
C LYS A 96 14.62 -6.89 -6.26
N PRO A 97 15.00 -7.04 -4.98
CA PRO A 97 14.86 -5.98 -4.00
C PRO A 97 15.71 -4.75 -4.39
N PRO A 98 15.38 -3.56 -3.87
CA PRO A 98 16.33 -2.46 -3.81
C PRO A 98 17.68 -2.93 -3.24
N LEU A 99 18.78 -2.34 -3.70
CA LEU A 99 20.12 -2.73 -3.23
C LEU A 99 20.17 -2.67 -1.70
N SER A 100 20.67 -3.75 -1.08
CA SER A 100 20.86 -3.89 0.37
C SER A 100 19.58 -3.96 1.23
N ASP A 101 18.40 -4.15 0.63
CA ASP A 101 17.15 -4.33 1.38
C ASP A 101 16.99 -5.78 1.90
N ARG A 102 17.58 -6.04 3.07
CA ARG A 102 17.52 -7.34 3.75
C ARG A 102 16.12 -7.68 4.25
N ILE A 103 15.29 -6.69 4.58
CA ILE A 103 13.94 -6.96 5.09
C ILE A 103 13.05 -7.52 4.00
N GLN A 104 13.20 -7.06 2.75
CA GLN A 104 12.46 -7.62 1.61
C GLN A 104 12.75 -9.10 1.40
N GLU A 105 14.03 -9.46 1.41
CA GLU A 105 14.47 -10.84 1.17
C GLU A 105 13.94 -11.78 2.25
N ARG A 106 14.04 -11.34 3.52
CA ARG A 106 13.52 -12.10 4.66
C ARG A 106 12.00 -12.26 4.59
N PHE A 107 11.26 -11.18 4.32
CA PHE A 107 9.81 -11.26 4.16
C PHE A 107 9.41 -12.16 2.98
N ALA A 108 10.10 -12.05 1.85
CA ALA A 108 9.87 -12.94 0.70
C ALA A 108 10.13 -14.41 1.04
N ALA A 109 11.12 -14.72 1.88
CA ALA A 109 11.36 -16.08 2.36
C ALA A 109 10.21 -16.60 3.24
N GLU A 110 9.64 -15.76 4.13
CA GLU A 110 8.44 -16.10 4.92
C GLU A 110 7.24 -16.40 4.01
N VAL A 111 7.04 -15.60 2.97
CA VAL A 111 5.96 -15.80 1.98
C VAL A 111 6.16 -17.11 1.20
N ARG A 112 7.37 -17.38 0.69
CA ARG A 112 7.67 -18.62 -0.04
C ARG A 112 7.51 -19.87 0.82
N ALA A 113 7.78 -19.76 2.12
CA ALA A 113 7.56 -20.83 3.07
C ALA A 113 6.09 -20.98 3.50
N GLY A 114 5.17 -20.16 2.98
CA GLY A 114 3.74 -20.21 3.30
C GLY A 114 3.39 -19.73 4.71
N ARG A 115 4.31 -19.04 5.40
CA ARG A 115 4.11 -18.59 6.79
C ARG A 115 3.36 -17.27 6.91
N VAL A 116 3.40 -16.44 5.86
CA VAL A 116 2.74 -15.14 5.82
C VAL A 116 2.18 -14.87 4.41
N PRO A 117 1.02 -14.21 4.29
CA PRO A 117 0.48 -13.81 3.00
C PRO A 117 1.32 -12.72 2.33
N GLY A 118 1.61 -12.91 1.05
CA GLY A 118 2.42 -11.99 0.22
C GLY A 118 1.59 -10.94 -0.52
N HIS A 119 0.81 -10.14 0.19
CA HIS A 119 -0.03 -9.11 -0.42
C HIS A 119 0.77 -8.03 -1.16
N PHE A 120 0.19 -7.52 -2.24
CA PHE A 120 0.77 -6.42 -3.01
C PHE A 120 1.06 -5.19 -2.15
N ALA A 121 0.12 -4.79 -1.29
CA ALA A 121 0.28 -3.64 -0.39
C ALA A 121 1.54 -3.73 0.47
N THR A 122 1.79 -4.89 1.08
CA THR A 122 2.98 -5.14 1.91
C THR A 122 4.27 -5.00 1.09
N PHE A 123 4.35 -5.65 -0.08
CA PHE A 123 5.53 -5.54 -0.93
C PHE A 123 5.75 -4.14 -1.47
N PHE A 124 4.68 -3.42 -1.80
CA PHE A 124 4.75 -2.06 -2.30
C PHE A 124 5.37 -1.11 -1.26
N VAL A 125 4.90 -1.12 -0.01
CA VAL A 125 5.46 -0.24 1.03
C VAL A 125 6.85 -0.66 1.46
N LEU A 126 7.16 -1.95 1.41
CA LEU A 126 8.50 -2.45 1.68
C LEU A 126 9.47 -1.89 0.64
N ARG A 127 9.15 -2.02 -0.65
CA ARG A 127 9.97 -1.45 -1.74
C ARG A 127 10.07 0.07 -1.64
N ALA A 128 8.99 0.76 -1.31
CA ALA A 128 9.00 2.21 -1.12
C ALA A 128 9.96 2.61 0.02
N ALA A 129 9.94 1.88 1.14
CA ALA A 129 10.87 2.09 2.24
C ALA A 129 12.33 1.81 1.83
N GLY A 130 12.59 0.70 1.13
CA GLY A 130 13.92 0.37 0.61
C GLY A 130 14.47 1.38 -0.40
N PHE A 131 13.60 2.05 -1.15
CA PHE A 131 13.97 3.17 -2.03
C PHE A 131 14.00 4.54 -1.34
N SER A 132 13.84 4.58 -0.02
CA SER A 132 13.82 5.83 0.78
C SER A 132 12.76 6.83 0.30
N VAL A 133 11.62 6.33 -0.19
CA VAL A 133 10.49 7.17 -0.61
C VAL A 133 9.80 7.71 0.65
N PRO A 134 9.53 9.02 0.77
CA PRO A 134 8.79 9.55 1.92
C PRO A 134 7.42 8.89 2.07
N LEU A 135 7.01 8.57 3.31
CA LEU A 135 5.77 7.83 3.59
C LEU A 135 4.55 8.42 2.88
N ARG A 136 4.37 9.74 2.93
CA ARG A 136 3.26 10.42 2.23
C ARG A 136 3.27 10.12 0.73
N THR A 137 4.43 10.19 0.10
CA THR A 137 4.59 9.90 -1.33
C THR A 137 4.34 8.43 -1.62
N ALA A 138 4.78 7.52 -0.75
CA ALA A 138 4.51 6.08 -0.89
C ALA A 138 2.99 5.78 -0.83
N LEU A 139 2.26 6.40 0.11
CA LEU A 139 0.80 6.23 0.24
C LEU A 139 0.06 6.74 -1.00
N LEU A 140 0.44 7.91 -1.51
CA LEU A 140 -0.15 8.48 -2.73
C LEU A 140 0.20 7.66 -3.97
N ALA A 141 1.42 7.14 -4.06
CA ALA A 141 1.82 6.26 -5.15
C ALA A 141 1.06 4.94 -5.11
N TYR A 142 0.79 4.37 -3.92
CA TYR A 142 -0.05 3.19 -3.78
C TYR A 142 -1.47 3.43 -4.31
N LEU A 143 -2.09 4.57 -3.93
CA LEU A 143 -3.41 4.96 -4.45
C LEU A 143 -3.40 5.10 -5.98
N MET A 144 -2.34 5.70 -6.53
CA MET A 144 -2.19 5.83 -7.97
C MET A 144 -2.05 4.48 -8.67
N GLN A 145 -1.32 3.54 -8.06
CA GLN A 145 -1.20 2.17 -8.55
C GLN A 145 -2.55 1.44 -8.54
N GLU A 146 -3.38 1.59 -7.49
CA GLU A 146 -4.74 1.04 -7.46
C GLU A 146 -5.60 1.63 -8.59
N LEU A 147 -5.50 2.94 -8.87
CA LEU A 147 -6.23 3.57 -9.98
C LEU A 147 -5.82 3.01 -11.34
N PHE A 148 -4.52 2.86 -11.58
CA PHE A 148 -3.99 2.32 -12.84
C PHE A 148 -4.39 0.85 -13.03
N SER A 149 -4.18 0.04 -12.01
CA SER A 149 -4.55 -1.38 -12.03
C SER A 149 -6.07 -1.61 -12.07
N GLY A 150 -6.86 -0.66 -11.53
CA GLY A 150 -8.31 -0.66 -11.58
C GLY A 150 -8.90 -0.23 -12.93
N GLY A 151 -8.08 0.24 -13.87
CA GLY A 151 -8.55 0.73 -15.17
C GLY A 151 -9.22 2.10 -15.10
N CYS A 152 -8.85 2.94 -14.14
CA CYS A 152 -9.33 4.32 -14.07
C CYS A 152 -8.96 5.07 -15.36
N PRO A 153 -9.92 5.68 -16.08
CA PRO A 153 -9.62 6.49 -17.25
C PRO A 153 -8.66 7.62 -16.91
N ALA A 154 -7.68 7.89 -17.78
CA ALA A 154 -6.65 8.91 -17.54
C ALA A 154 -7.24 10.29 -17.19
N ALA A 155 -8.34 10.67 -17.83
CA ALA A 155 -9.06 11.93 -17.57
C ALA A 155 -9.67 12.02 -16.15
N SER A 156 -9.85 10.90 -15.46
CA SER A 156 -10.46 10.80 -14.13
C SER A 156 -9.44 10.67 -13.00
N VAL A 157 -8.16 10.41 -13.31
CA VAL A 157 -7.12 10.14 -12.30
C VAL A 157 -6.94 11.30 -11.33
N ASP A 158 -6.82 12.53 -11.83
CA ASP A 158 -6.61 13.72 -10.98
C ASP A 158 -7.78 13.92 -10.01
N ARG A 159 -9.02 13.81 -10.51
CA ARG A 159 -10.23 13.90 -9.68
C ARG A 159 -10.26 12.80 -8.62
N ALA A 160 -9.99 11.55 -9.01
CA ALA A 160 -9.98 10.43 -8.08
C ALA A 160 -8.90 10.58 -7.00
N MET A 161 -7.69 11.00 -7.36
CA MET A 161 -6.62 11.28 -6.42
C MET A 161 -6.99 12.38 -5.42
N ASN A 162 -7.61 13.47 -5.90
CA ASN A 162 -8.05 14.57 -5.03
C ASN A 162 -9.08 14.13 -3.97
N LEU A 163 -9.87 13.09 -4.24
CA LEU A 163 -10.80 12.50 -3.26
C LEU A 163 -10.08 11.68 -2.18
N ALA A 164 -8.91 11.11 -2.48
CA ALA A 164 -8.16 10.25 -1.57
C ALA A 164 -7.10 11.01 -0.75
N VAL A 165 -6.57 12.13 -1.25
CA VAL A 165 -5.54 12.95 -0.56
C VAL A 165 -5.93 13.36 0.86
N PRO A 166 -7.17 13.83 1.14
CA PRO A 166 -7.57 14.19 2.50
C PRO A 166 -7.42 13.05 3.51
N ALA A 167 -7.70 11.80 3.09
CA ALA A 167 -7.54 10.60 3.91
C ALA A 167 -6.08 10.42 4.36
N VAL A 168 -5.16 10.56 3.42
CA VAL A 168 -3.71 10.43 3.67
C VAL A 168 -3.23 11.56 4.58
N ASN A 169 -3.64 12.79 4.30
CA ASN A 169 -3.22 13.95 5.10
C ASN A 169 -3.74 13.86 6.54
N ALA A 170 -5.01 13.45 6.74
CA ALA A 170 -5.59 13.29 8.07
C ALA A 170 -4.83 12.23 8.89
N ALA A 171 -4.61 11.04 8.32
CA ALA A 171 -3.88 9.97 9.00
C ALA A 171 -2.44 10.37 9.38
N LEU A 172 -1.76 11.14 8.53
CA LEU A 172 -0.42 11.64 8.84
C LEU A 172 -0.42 12.75 9.88
N GLY A 173 -1.43 13.63 9.87
CA GLY A 173 -1.64 14.66 10.90
C GLY A 173 -1.89 14.05 12.28
N ASP A 174 -2.76 13.05 12.37
CA ASP A 174 -3.07 12.36 13.63
C ASP A 174 -1.85 11.64 14.21
N ASN A 175 -1.01 11.07 13.35
CA ASN A 175 0.25 10.43 13.78
C ASN A 175 1.27 11.43 14.33
N LEU A 176 1.34 12.65 13.78
CA LEU A 176 2.18 13.71 14.32
C LEU A 176 1.71 14.14 15.72
N ILE A 177 0.40 14.27 15.93
CA ILE A 177 -0.18 14.62 17.24
C ILE A 177 0.11 13.52 18.27
N ARG A 178 -0.05 12.24 17.91
CA ARG A 178 0.26 11.11 18.80
C ARG A 178 1.74 11.03 19.15
N ALA A 179 2.63 11.31 18.20
CA ALA A 179 4.08 11.33 18.45
C ALA A 179 4.50 12.49 19.37
N GLN A 180 3.78 13.61 19.37
CA GLN A 180 4.06 14.77 20.21
C GLN A 180 3.37 14.72 21.58
N GLY A 181 2.28 13.96 21.74
CA GLY A 181 1.50 13.85 22.99
C GLY A 181 1.92 12.73 23.96
N GLY A 182 2.98 12.00 23.66
CA GLY A 182 3.40 10.79 24.40
C GLY A 182 4.44 11.02 25.49
N ALA A 183 4.11 11.76 26.56
CA ALA A 183 4.72 11.57 27.87
C ALA A 183 3.79 12.12 28.98
N PRO A 184 3.27 11.28 29.90
CA PRO A 184 2.83 11.82 31.18
C PRO A 184 4.08 12.32 31.91
N ARG A 185 4.17 13.64 32.12
CA ARG A 185 5.03 14.19 33.16
C ARG A 185 4.44 13.70 34.48
N TYR A 186 4.97 12.60 35.01
CA TYR A 186 4.79 12.27 36.41
C TYR A 186 5.44 13.40 37.22
N GLY A 187 4.60 14.21 37.86
CA GLY A 187 4.96 15.05 38.99
C GLY A 187 4.71 14.30 40.29
#